data_AF-A0A963Q7J2-F1
#
_entry.id   AF-A0A963Q7J2-F1
#
_cell.length_a   1.000
_cell.length_b   1.000
_cell.length_c   1.000
_cell.angle_alpha   90.00
_cell.angle_beta   90.00
_cell.angle_gamma   90.00
#
_symmetry.space_group_name_H-M   'P 1'
#
loop_
_entity.id
_entity.type
_entity.pdbx_description
1 polymer ?
#
loop_
_entity_poly.entity_id
_entity_poly.type
_entity_poly.pdbx_seq_one_letter_code
_entity_poly.pdbx_strand_id
1 'polypeptide(L)'
;MKLQRVSVWFFAIVLLALAANAMFLVLIKRSYDEVVSARDHRERSLRLSTELQQETEQLARLVRAYTSTGEARYLLYYYDILGVREGTKTPPEQANPISYWDAVIAGRIRHAIPASGARRSVVELMKSQGFGAAELTALDQVFRATAALSKVEQTAFAATQGLLNPDSGEFVSDGLPRLDIANQMVHSAMYNTLKANQSRAVSVLMAT
;
A
#
# COMPACT_ATOMS: atom_id res chain seq x y z
N MET A 1 35.53 66.94 8.70
CA MET A 1 34.39 66.33 9.43
C MET A 1 33.18 65.95 8.55
N LYS A 2 32.93 66.57 7.38
CA LYS A 2 31.81 66.20 6.49
C LYS A 2 32.00 64.86 5.75
N LEU A 3 33.22 64.55 5.31
CA LEU A 3 33.55 63.30 4.58
C LEU A 3 33.42 62.03 5.43
N GLN A 4 33.82 62.07 6.70
CA GLN A 4 33.70 60.92 7.63
C GLN A 4 32.23 60.51 7.85
N ARG A 5 31.31 61.47 7.96
CA ARG A 5 29.88 61.18 8.12
C ARG A 5 29.29 60.51 6.88
N VAL A 6 29.66 60.97 5.67
CA VAL A 6 29.19 60.37 4.40
C VAL A 6 29.67 58.94 4.25
N SER A 7 30.94 58.67 4.60
CA SER A 7 31.49 57.31 4.55
C SER A 7 30.80 56.35 5.54
N VAL A 8 30.54 56.80 6.78
CA VAL A 8 29.81 55.99 7.77
C VAL A 8 28.39 55.65 7.30
N TRP A 9 27.67 56.61 6.72
CA TRP A 9 26.34 56.35 6.15
C TRP A 9 26.38 55.39 4.96
N PHE A 10 27.36 55.54 4.07
CA PHE A 10 27.56 54.60 2.97
C PHE A 10 27.82 53.18 3.48
N PHE A 11 28.74 53.00 4.42
CA PHE A 11 29.01 51.68 5.02
C PHE A 11 27.77 51.12 5.74
N ALA A 12 27.01 51.95 6.46
CA ALA A 12 25.77 51.52 7.11
C ALA A 12 24.72 51.01 6.09
N ILE A 13 24.56 51.70 4.96
CA ILE A 13 23.66 51.29 3.87
C ILE A 13 24.14 49.97 3.25
N VAL A 14 25.43 49.82 2.99
CA VAL A 14 26.00 48.58 2.45
C VAL A 14 25.80 47.41 3.41
N LEU A 15 26.02 47.61 4.70
CA LEU A 15 25.84 46.58 5.74
C LEU A 15 24.37 46.19 5.89
N LEU A 16 23.46 47.17 5.81
CA LEU A 16 22.02 46.94 5.80
C LEU A 16 21.56 46.17 4.55
N ALA A 17 22.10 46.53 3.38
CA ALA A 17 21.83 45.79 2.14
C ALA A 17 22.35 44.34 2.21
N LEU A 18 23.53 44.12 2.80
CA LEU A 18 24.08 42.78 3.01
C LEU A 18 23.21 41.95 3.98
N ALA A 19 22.77 42.56 5.08
CA ALA A 19 21.87 41.91 6.04
C ALA A 19 20.52 41.55 5.40
N ALA A 20 19.96 42.44 4.57
CA ALA A 20 18.74 42.17 3.82
C ALA A 20 18.92 41.00 2.84
N ASN A 21 20.05 40.94 2.11
CA ASN A 21 20.37 39.81 1.23
C ASN A 21 20.49 38.49 2.02
N ALA A 22 21.18 38.49 3.15
CA ALA A 22 21.27 37.32 4.01
C ALA A 22 19.89 36.86 4.52
N MET A 23 19.02 37.81 4.89
CA MET A 23 17.64 37.52 5.30
C MET A 23 16.83 36.92 4.14
N PHE A 24 16.92 37.46 2.93
CA PHE A 24 16.27 36.89 1.75
C PHE A 24 16.76 35.47 1.44
N LEU A 25 18.07 35.21 1.54
CA LEU A 25 18.60 33.86 1.36
C LEU A 25 18.03 32.87 2.38
N VAL A 26 17.87 33.28 3.64
CA VAL A 26 17.22 32.44 4.67
C VAL A 26 15.76 32.17 4.34
N LEU A 27 15.01 33.18 3.89
CA LEU A 27 13.61 33.03 3.49
C LEU A 27 13.46 32.10 2.28
N ILE A 28 14.29 32.28 1.25
CA ILE A 28 14.32 31.42 0.06
C ILE A 28 14.64 29.99 0.45
N LYS A 29 15.64 29.78 1.31
CA LYS A 29 16.00 28.44 1.79
C LYS A 29 14.83 27.77 2.52
N ARG A 30 14.15 28.47 3.43
CA ARG A 30 12.98 27.91 4.14
C ARG A 30 11.87 27.51 3.19
N SER A 31 11.53 28.39 2.25
CA SER A 31 10.51 28.09 1.23
C SER A 31 10.91 26.91 0.34
N TYR A 32 12.20 26.82 -0.01
CA TYR A 32 12.73 25.68 -0.77
C TYR A 32 12.63 24.37 0.04
N ASP A 33 13.03 24.38 1.31
CA ASP A 33 12.99 23.21 2.19
C ASP A 33 11.54 22.72 2.39
N GLU A 34 10.57 23.63 2.52
CA GLU A 34 9.13 23.31 2.58
C GLU A 34 8.65 22.62 1.29
N VAL A 35 9.04 23.14 0.12
CA VAL A 35 8.67 22.54 -1.17
C VAL A 35 9.30 21.16 -1.35
N VAL A 36 10.57 20.99 -0.96
CA VAL A 36 11.24 19.68 -1.02
C VAL A 36 10.56 18.68 -0.09
N SER A 37 10.29 19.06 1.16
CA SER A 37 9.58 18.18 2.11
C SER A 37 8.19 17.76 1.60
N ALA A 38 7.44 18.70 1.02
CA ALA A 38 6.13 18.40 0.44
C ALA A 38 6.21 17.45 -0.76
N ARG A 39 7.22 17.61 -1.62
CA ARG A 39 7.48 16.70 -2.74
C ARG A 39 7.86 15.31 -2.27
N ASP A 40 8.79 15.21 -1.32
CA ASP A 40 9.25 13.93 -0.78
C ASP A 40 8.10 13.16 -0.10
N HIS A 41 7.24 13.88 0.64
CA HIS A 41 6.05 13.30 1.24
C HIS A 41 5.07 12.78 0.18
N ARG A 42 4.78 13.58 -0.85
CA ARG A 42 3.94 13.16 -1.99
C ARG A 42 4.51 11.95 -2.71
N GLU A 43 5.83 11.90 -2.93
CA GLU A 43 6.49 10.76 -3.57
C GLU A 43 6.32 9.49 -2.74
N ARG A 44 6.53 9.56 -1.41
CA ARG A 44 6.30 8.43 -0.50
C ARG A 44 4.85 7.95 -0.53
N SER A 45 3.88 8.87 -0.48
CA SER A 45 2.45 8.53 -0.53
C SER A 45 2.05 7.86 -1.85
N LEU A 46 2.52 8.41 -2.99
CA LEU A 46 2.28 7.83 -4.31
C LEU A 46 2.89 6.44 -4.46
N ARG A 47 4.13 6.25 -3.98
CA ARG A 47 4.80 4.96 -4.01
C ARG A 47 4.03 3.93 -3.21
N LEU A 48 3.70 4.23 -1.96
CA LEU A 48 2.98 3.31 -1.08
C LEU A 48 1.62 2.92 -1.66
N SER A 49 0.88 3.91 -2.17
CA SER A 49 -0.44 3.66 -2.75
C SER A 49 -0.36 2.80 -4.01
N THR A 50 0.68 3.00 -4.83
CA THR A 50 0.94 2.17 -6.01
C THR A 50 1.28 0.73 -5.61
N GLU A 51 2.12 0.55 -4.59
CA GLU A 51 2.45 -0.76 -4.03
C GLU A 51 1.19 -1.47 -3.50
N LEU A 52 0.32 -0.75 -2.77
CA LEU A 52 -0.97 -1.28 -2.30
C LEU A 52 -1.90 -1.66 -3.45
N GLN A 53 -2.01 -0.83 -4.50
CA GLN A 53 -2.83 -1.14 -5.66
C GLN A 53 -2.35 -2.41 -6.39
N GLN A 54 -1.05 -2.58 -6.51
CA GLN A 54 -0.47 -3.75 -7.14
C GLN A 54 -0.70 -5.02 -6.30
N GLU A 55 -0.56 -4.90 -4.98
CA GLU A 55 -0.84 -5.99 -4.04
C GLU A 55 -2.30 -6.45 -4.11
N THR A 56 -3.27 -5.52 -4.08
CA THR A 56 -4.70 -5.87 -4.14
C THR A 56 -5.06 -6.56 -5.45
N GLU A 57 -4.50 -6.08 -6.57
CA GLU A 57 -4.65 -6.73 -7.87
C GLU A 57 -4.03 -8.14 -7.89
N GLN A 58 -2.87 -8.32 -7.25
CA GLN A 58 -2.22 -9.62 -7.14
C GLN A 58 -3.02 -10.61 -6.28
N LEU A 59 -3.54 -10.16 -5.13
CA LEU A 59 -4.43 -10.96 -4.28
C LEU A 59 -5.67 -11.41 -5.06
N ALA A 60 -6.32 -10.51 -5.81
CA ALA A 60 -7.47 -10.86 -6.64
C ALA A 60 -7.12 -11.86 -7.76
N ARG A 61 -5.90 -11.81 -8.33
CA ARG A 61 -5.42 -12.82 -9.28
C ARG A 61 -5.25 -14.19 -8.61
N LEU A 62 -4.65 -14.23 -7.42
CA LEU A 62 -4.46 -15.46 -6.65
C LEU A 62 -5.78 -16.09 -6.23
N VAL A 63 -6.75 -15.27 -5.81
CA VAL A 63 -8.11 -15.71 -5.51
C VAL A 63 -8.71 -16.44 -6.71
N ARG A 64 -8.72 -15.80 -7.89
CA ARG A 64 -9.29 -16.40 -9.12
C ARG A 64 -8.53 -17.64 -9.56
N ALA A 65 -7.20 -17.65 -9.45
CA ALA A 65 -6.39 -18.81 -9.74
C ALA A 65 -6.74 -19.98 -8.82
N TYR A 66 -6.88 -19.74 -7.51
CA TYR A 66 -7.28 -20.76 -6.56
C TYR A 66 -8.69 -21.29 -6.81
N THR A 67 -9.68 -20.42 -6.98
CA THR A 67 -11.08 -20.85 -7.18
C THR A 67 -11.30 -21.59 -8.49
N SER A 68 -10.46 -21.35 -9.51
CA SER A 68 -10.57 -22.02 -10.80
C SER A 68 -9.79 -23.33 -10.87
N THR A 69 -8.68 -23.46 -10.14
CA THR A 69 -7.78 -24.63 -10.24
C THR A 69 -7.88 -25.57 -9.04
N GLY A 70 -8.29 -25.08 -7.87
CA GLY A 70 -8.20 -25.79 -6.60
C GLY A 70 -6.77 -25.98 -6.07
N GLU A 71 -5.75 -25.43 -6.73
CA GLU A 71 -4.36 -25.64 -6.32
C GLU A 71 -4.01 -24.84 -5.07
N ALA A 72 -3.77 -25.54 -3.96
CA ALA A 72 -3.52 -24.95 -2.63
C ALA A 72 -2.38 -23.91 -2.58
N ARG A 73 -1.40 -23.97 -3.50
CA ARG A 73 -0.30 -23.00 -3.55
C ARG A 73 -0.79 -21.56 -3.70
N TYR A 74 -1.87 -21.33 -4.45
CA TYR A 74 -2.40 -19.96 -4.65
C TYR A 74 -3.00 -19.40 -3.36
N LEU A 75 -3.68 -20.25 -2.59
CA LEU A 75 -4.22 -19.90 -1.27
C LEU A 75 -3.08 -19.62 -0.27
N LEU A 76 -2.02 -20.43 -0.30
CA LEU A 76 -0.83 -20.20 0.52
C LEU A 76 -0.20 -18.84 0.22
N TYR A 77 0.05 -18.54 -1.06
CA TYR A 77 0.63 -17.26 -1.46
C TYR A 77 -0.26 -16.06 -1.08
N TYR A 78 -1.59 -16.20 -1.18
CA TYR A 78 -2.53 -15.17 -0.73
C TYR A 78 -2.33 -14.83 0.75
N TYR A 79 -2.28 -15.84 1.63
CA TYR A 79 -2.06 -15.63 3.07
C TYR A 79 -0.63 -15.25 3.43
N ASP A 80 0.35 -15.58 2.58
CA ASP A 80 1.73 -15.11 2.75
C ASP A 80 1.85 -13.61 2.47
N ILE A 81 1.26 -13.11 1.38
CA ILE A 81 1.20 -11.68 1.06
C ILE A 81 0.47 -10.91 2.17
N LEU A 82 -0.70 -11.38 2.60
CA LEU A 82 -1.45 -10.73 3.67
C LEU A 82 -0.66 -10.64 4.97
N GLY A 83 0.01 -11.73 5.37
CA GLY A 83 0.78 -11.73 6.60
C GLY A 83 2.00 -10.80 6.53
N VAL A 84 2.60 -10.60 5.35
CA VAL A 84 3.66 -9.59 5.16
C VAL A 84 3.09 -8.18 5.36
N ARG A 85 1.94 -7.87 4.75
CA ARG A 85 1.28 -6.54 4.92
C ARG A 85 0.95 -6.24 6.37
N GLU A 86 0.47 -7.24 7.10
CA GLU A 86 0.10 -7.12 8.51
C GLU A 86 1.31 -7.12 9.46
N GLY A 87 2.51 -7.40 8.95
CA GLY A 87 3.71 -7.53 9.77
C GLY A 87 3.73 -8.82 10.62
N THR A 88 2.93 -9.82 10.30
CA THR A 88 3.00 -11.15 10.95
C THR A 88 4.07 -12.04 10.30
N LYS A 89 4.35 -11.82 9.00
CA LYS A 89 5.39 -12.51 8.22
C LYS A 89 6.48 -11.53 7.79
N THR A 90 7.69 -12.05 7.63
CA THR A 90 8.82 -11.27 7.13
C THR A 90 8.71 -11.16 5.60
N PRO A 91 8.91 -9.97 5.01
CA PRO A 91 8.92 -9.83 3.56
C PRO A 91 10.04 -10.68 2.94
N PRO A 92 9.84 -11.20 1.72
CA PRO A 92 10.90 -11.85 0.96
C PRO A 92 12.09 -10.91 0.75
N GLU A 93 13.32 -11.44 0.74
CA GLU A 93 14.56 -10.65 0.63
C GLU A 93 14.74 -9.93 -0.72
N GLN A 94 13.93 -10.25 -1.73
CA GLN A 94 14.13 -9.77 -3.10
C GLN A 94 13.61 -8.34 -3.31
N ALA A 95 14.36 -7.55 -4.10
CA ALA A 95 14.19 -6.10 -4.20
C ALA A 95 12.85 -5.61 -4.79
N ASN A 96 12.13 -6.43 -5.55
CA ASN A 96 10.83 -6.05 -6.11
C ASN A 96 9.76 -7.14 -5.83
N PRO A 97 8.78 -6.85 -4.94
CA PRO A 97 7.71 -7.79 -4.56
C PRO A 97 6.91 -8.34 -5.74
N ILE A 98 6.64 -7.54 -6.78
CA ILE A 98 5.85 -7.98 -7.93
C ILE A 98 6.58 -9.09 -8.68
N SER A 99 7.83 -8.81 -9.05
CA SER A 99 8.66 -9.74 -9.81
C SER A 99 8.91 -11.04 -9.05
N TYR A 100 9.01 -10.95 -7.72
CA TYR A 100 9.14 -12.10 -6.85
C TYR A 100 7.94 -13.03 -6.96
N TRP A 101 6.74 -12.50 -6.74
CA TRP A 101 5.52 -13.29 -6.75
C TRP A 101 5.19 -13.84 -8.13
N ASP A 102 5.44 -13.09 -9.20
CA ASP A 102 5.28 -13.58 -10.57
C ASP A 102 6.25 -14.74 -10.86
N ALA A 103 7.49 -14.67 -10.38
CA ALA A 103 8.46 -15.76 -10.51
C ALA A 103 8.08 -16.99 -9.67
N VAL A 104 7.54 -16.78 -8.47
CA VAL A 104 7.03 -17.83 -7.58
C VAL A 104 5.82 -18.54 -8.19
N ILE A 105 4.86 -17.79 -8.72
CA ILE A 105 3.66 -18.33 -9.38
C ILE A 105 4.05 -19.12 -10.64
N ALA A 106 5.01 -18.61 -11.41
CA ALA A 106 5.56 -19.29 -12.59
C ALA A 106 6.42 -20.52 -12.25
N GLY A 107 6.66 -20.82 -10.97
CA GLY A 107 7.52 -21.93 -10.53
C GLY A 107 9.01 -21.74 -10.82
N ARG A 108 9.44 -20.51 -11.17
CA ARG A 108 10.85 -20.17 -11.42
C ARG A 108 11.65 -20.10 -10.13
N ILE A 109 10.98 -19.72 -9.04
CA ILE A 109 11.56 -19.60 -7.70
C ILE A 109 10.68 -20.38 -6.73
N ARG A 110 11.32 -21.10 -5.80
CA ARG A 110 10.59 -21.71 -4.67
C ARG A 110 10.30 -20.64 -3.62
N HIS A 111 9.03 -20.45 -3.31
CA HIS A 111 8.62 -19.55 -2.23
C HIS A 111 9.13 -20.05 -0.88
N ALA A 112 9.75 -19.15 -0.11
CA ALA A 112 10.08 -19.38 1.29
C ALA A 112 9.99 -18.06 2.06
N ILE A 113 9.37 -18.10 3.24
CA ILE A 113 9.36 -16.96 4.15
C ILE A 113 10.66 -16.97 4.95
N PRO A 114 11.45 -15.89 4.95
CA PRO A 114 12.63 -15.80 5.79
C PRO A 114 12.28 -15.94 7.28
N ALA A 115 13.06 -16.74 8.02
CA ALA A 115 12.86 -16.91 9.46
C ALA A 115 13.21 -15.64 10.27
N SER A 116 14.10 -14.82 9.73
CA SER A 116 14.61 -13.59 10.32
C SER A 116 14.37 -12.40 9.41
N GLY A 117 14.07 -11.24 9.99
CA GLY A 117 13.97 -9.96 9.30
C GLY A 117 12.98 -9.01 9.98
N ALA A 118 12.99 -7.74 9.54
CA ALA A 118 12.10 -6.74 10.09
C ALA A 118 10.65 -7.04 9.71
N ARG A 119 9.80 -7.18 10.72
CA ARG A 119 8.35 -7.27 10.57
C ARG A 119 7.78 -5.90 10.85
N ARG A 120 7.08 -5.32 9.88
CA ARG A 120 6.44 -4.02 10.05
C ARG A 120 5.17 -4.00 9.22
N SER A 121 4.06 -3.72 9.87
CA SER A 121 2.79 -3.52 9.18
C SER A 121 2.85 -2.27 8.31
N VAL A 122 1.99 -2.22 7.29
CA VAL A 122 1.85 -1.01 6.46
C VAL A 122 1.47 0.23 7.29
N VAL A 123 0.70 0.04 8.37
CA VAL A 123 0.30 1.11 9.30
C VAL A 123 1.51 1.67 10.03
N GLU A 124 2.38 0.79 10.56
CA GLU A 124 3.61 1.21 11.25
C GLU A 124 4.59 1.87 10.27
N LEU A 125 4.66 1.38 9.03
CA LEU A 125 5.47 1.99 7.99
C LEU A 125 5.01 3.44 7.73
N MET A 126 3.71 3.66 7.51
CA MET A 126 3.15 5.01 7.32
C MET A 126 3.42 5.92 8.52
N LYS A 127 3.17 5.44 9.74
CA LYS A 127 3.46 6.22 10.96
C LYS A 127 4.94 6.58 11.05
N SER A 128 5.84 5.65 10.74
CA SER A 128 7.29 5.89 10.79
C SER A 128 7.80 6.85 9.69
N GLN A 129 7.04 7.01 8.60
CA GLN A 129 7.36 7.90 7.49
C GLN A 129 6.68 9.28 7.59
N GLY A 130 6.01 9.56 8.72
CA GLY A 130 5.39 10.85 9.01
C GLY A 130 4.06 11.09 8.30
N PHE A 131 3.33 10.04 7.95
CA PHE A 131 1.98 10.17 7.37
C PHE A 131 1.00 10.78 8.39
N GLY A 132 0.18 11.71 7.93
CA GLY A 132 -0.78 12.47 8.71
C GLY A 132 -2.11 11.76 8.95
N ALA A 133 -2.99 12.40 9.72
CA ALA A 133 -4.29 11.83 10.11
C ALA A 133 -5.22 11.57 8.91
N ALA A 134 -5.20 12.44 7.89
CA ALA A 134 -6.01 12.27 6.69
C ALA A 134 -5.62 11.02 5.90
N GLU A 135 -4.32 10.79 5.72
CA GLU A 135 -3.79 9.62 5.01
C GLU A 135 -4.05 8.32 5.80
N LEU A 136 -3.88 8.35 7.12
CA LEU A 136 -4.24 7.21 7.97
C LEU A 136 -5.75 6.89 7.93
N THR A 137 -6.59 7.93 7.80
CA THR A 137 -8.04 7.74 7.60
C THR A 137 -8.34 7.14 6.22
N ALA A 138 -7.63 7.56 5.18
CA ALA A 138 -7.76 6.95 3.85
C ALA A 138 -7.30 5.48 3.85
N LEU A 139 -6.21 5.16 4.56
CA LEU A 139 -5.77 3.77 4.75
C LEU A 139 -6.84 2.91 5.45
N ASP A 140 -7.50 3.44 6.48
CA ASP A 140 -8.61 2.73 7.15
C ASP A 140 -9.76 2.41 6.18
N GLN A 141 -10.06 3.33 5.24
CA GLN A 141 -11.03 3.06 4.17
C GLN A 141 -10.58 1.92 3.25
N VAL A 142 -9.29 1.85 2.92
CA VAL A 142 -8.71 0.73 2.14
C VAL A 142 -8.91 -0.58 2.89
N PHE A 143 -8.66 -0.62 4.20
CA PHE A 143 -8.85 -1.82 5.01
C PHE A 143 -10.30 -2.24 5.11
N ARG A 144 -11.23 -1.31 5.30
CA ARG A 144 -12.67 -1.62 5.32
C ARG A 144 -13.15 -2.18 3.98
N ALA A 145 -12.71 -1.58 2.87
CA ALA A 145 -13.05 -2.07 1.54
C ALA A 145 -12.45 -3.46 1.27
N THR A 146 -11.20 -3.68 1.70
CA THR A 146 -10.54 -4.98 1.62
C THR A 146 -11.26 -6.03 2.45
N ALA A 147 -11.63 -5.72 3.70
CA ALA A 147 -12.36 -6.63 4.56
C ALA A 147 -13.73 -7.03 3.98
N ALA A 148 -14.43 -6.10 3.31
CA ALA A 148 -15.68 -6.41 2.63
C ALA A 148 -15.47 -7.37 1.44
N LEU A 149 -14.42 -7.16 0.64
CA LEU A 149 -14.06 -8.05 -0.47
C LEU A 149 -13.63 -9.44 0.05
N SER A 150 -12.77 -9.48 1.06
CA SER A 150 -12.24 -10.71 1.64
C SER A 150 -13.31 -11.64 2.20
N LYS A 151 -14.47 -11.13 2.65
CA LYS A 151 -15.60 -11.99 3.05
C LYS A 151 -16.08 -12.86 1.89
N VAL A 152 -16.23 -12.28 0.70
CA VAL A 152 -16.64 -13.03 -0.50
C VAL A 152 -15.55 -14.01 -0.91
N GLU A 153 -14.28 -13.60 -0.81
CA GLU A 153 -13.12 -14.46 -1.11
C GLU A 153 -13.06 -15.67 -0.17
N GLN A 154 -13.29 -15.48 1.13
CA GLN A 154 -13.31 -16.57 2.12
C GLN A 154 -14.43 -17.56 1.86
N THR A 155 -15.64 -17.09 1.50
CA THR A 155 -16.72 -18.00 1.11
C THR A 155 -16.39 -18.76 -0.18
N ALA A 156 -15.77 -18.09 -1.15
CA ALA A 156 -15.31 -18.76 -2.37
C ALA A 156 -14.19 -19.78 -2.09
N PHE A 157 -13.30 -19.50 -1.14
CA PHE A 157 -12.28 -20.45 -0.69
C PHE A 157 -12.91 -21.67 -0.02
N ALA A 158 -13.89 -21.45 0.86
CA ALA A 158 -14.63 -22.53 1.49
C ALA A 158 -15.35 -23.39 0.46
N ALA A 159 -16.03 -22.79 -0.53
CA ALA A 159 -16.62 -23.52 -1.65
C ALA A 159 -15.58 -24.34 -2.43
N THR A 160 -14.41 -23.77 -2.69
CA THR A 160 -13.29 -24.45 -3.37
C THR A 160 -12.78 -25.65 -2.56
N GLN A 161 -12.82 -25.57 -1.22
CA GLN A 161 -12.37 -26.63 -0.33
C GLN A 161 -13.44 -27.68 0.00
N GLY A 162 -14.68 -27.52 -0.48
CA GLY A 162 -15.80 -28.36 -0.08
C GLY A 162 -16.33 -28.05 1.32
N LEU A 163 -15.98 -26.88 1.87
CA LEU A 163 -16.38 -26.42 3.20
C LEU A 163 -17.63 -25.52 3.17
N LEU A 164 -18.37 -25.50 2.06
CA LEU A 164 -19.59 -24.70 1.90
C LEU A 164 -20.74 -25.58 1.42
N ASN A 165 -21.87 -25.51 2.14
CA ASN A 165 -23.13 -26.03 1.64
C ASN A 165 -23.71 -25.02 0.65
N PRO A 166 -23.88 -25.39 -0.64
CA PRO A 166 -24.36 -24.47 -1.66
C PRO A 166 -25.85 -24.13 -1.53
N ASP A 167 -26.64 -24.96 -0.86
CA ASP A 167 -28.09 -24.79 -0.73
C ASP A 167 -28.44 -23.91 0.47
N SER A 168 -27.71 -24.04 1.59
CA SER A 168 -27.90 -23.21 2.77
C SER A 168 -26.96 -22.01 2.87
N GLY A 169 -25.85 -22.03 2.14
CA GLY A 169 -24.77 -21.05 2.27
C GLY A 169 -23.95 -21.19 3.57
N GLU A 170 -24.17 -22.26 4.34
CA GLU A 170 -23.49 -22.50 5.61
C GLU A 170 -22.16 -23.23 5.43
N PHE A 171 -21.23 -23.02 6.37
CA PHE A 171 -19.97 -23.74 6.38
C PHE A 171 -20.18 -25.18 6.85
N VAL A 172 -19.61 -26.14 6.13
CA VAL A 172 -19.68 -27.58 6.42
C VAL A 172 -18.27 -28.19 6.50
N SER A 173 -18.14 -29.37 7.10
CA SER A 173 -16.83 -30.04 7.24
C SER A 173 -16.53 -31.07 6.15
N ASP A 174 -17.55 -31.63 5.48
CA ASP A 174 -17.40 -32.76 4.53
C ASP A 174 -18.24 -32.56 3.24
N GLY A 175 -18.31 -31.34 2.71
CA GLY A 175 -18.94 -31.08 1.42
C GLY A 175 -18.02 -31.45 0.25
N LEU A 176 -18.61 -31.58 -0.95
CA LEU A 176 -17.83 -31.73 -2.18
C LEU A 176 -17.28 -30.36 -2.63
N PRO A 177 -16.00 -30.27 -3.06
CA PRO A 177 -15.46 -29.06 -3.68
C PRO A 177 -16.33 -28.53 -4.84
N ARG A 178 -16.72 -27.25 -4.75
CA ARG A 178 -17.56 -26.55 -5.74
C ARG A 178 -16.81 -25.38 -6.38
N LEU A 179 -15.86 -25.73 -7.24
CA LEU A 179 -15.07 -24.75 -8.00
C LEU A 179 -15.96 -23.91 -8.93
N ASP A 180 -17.05 -24.49 -9.44
CA ASP A 180 -18.03 -23.80 -10.27
C ASP A 180 -18.68 -22.62 -9.53
N ILE A 181 -19.13 -22.85 -8.29
CA ILE A 181 -19.72 -21.81 -7.44
C ILE A 181 -18.67 -20.79 -7.04
N ALA A 182 -17.51 -21.25 -6.57
CA ALA A 182 -16.42 -20.36 -6.17
C ALA A 182 -15.98 -19.42 -7.30
N ASN A 183 -15.86 -19.96 -8.51
CA ASN A 183 -15.48 -19.21 -9.71
C ASN A 183 -16.56 -18.20 -10.11
N GLN A 184 -17.84 -18.57 -10.05
CA GLN A 184 -18.95 -17.63 -10.28
C GLN A 184 -18.95 -16.49 -9.26
N MET A 185 -18.68 -16.76 -7.98
CA MET A 185 -18.64 -15.73 -6.93
C MET A 185 -17.60 -14.65 -7.23
N VAL A 186 -16.38 -15.02 -7.60
CA VAL A 186 -15.25 -14.09 -7.84
C VAL A 186 -15.28 -13.39 -9.21
N HIS A 187 -16.26 -13.76 -10.05
CA HIS A 187 -16.58 -13.08 -11.32
C HIS A 187 -17.93 -12.36 -11.28
N SER A 188 -18.66 -12.43 -10.16
CA SER A 188 -19.98 -11.82 -10.00
C SER A 188 -19.93 -10.29 -10.07
N ALA A 189 -21.06 -9.69 -10.44
CA ALA A 189 -21.23 -8.22 -10.41
C ALA A 189 -20.99 -7.64 -9.00
N MET A 190 -21.37 -8.38 -7.95
CA MET A 190 -21.13 -8.01 -6.56
C MET A 190 -19.62 -7.96 -6.27
N TYR A 191 -18.86 -9.00 -6.64
CA TYR A 191 -17.42 -9.03 -6.44
C TYR A 191 -16.72 -7.89 -7.21
N ASN A 192 -17.11 -7.65 -8.46
CA ASN A 192 -16.56 -6.56 -9.25
C ASN A 192 -16.87 -5.18 -8.66
N THR A 193 -18.05 -5.00 -8.05
CA THR A 193 -18.41 -3.77 -7.33
C THR A 193 -17.53 -3.57 -6.09
N LEU A 194 -17.33 -4.62 -5.28
CA LEU A 194 -16.46 -4.57 -4.10
C LEU A 194 -15.00 -4.28 -4.51
N LYS A 195 -14.51 -4.90 -5.58
CA LYS A 195 -13.18 -4.63 -6.14
C LYS A 195 -13.04 -3.18 -6.62
N ALA A 196 -14.08 -2.63 -7.27
CA ALA A 196 -14.08 -1.23 -7.68
C ALA A 196 -14.06 -0.28 -6.47
N ASN A 197 -14.77 -0.63 -5.39
CA ASN A 197 -14.75 0.14 -4.13
C ASN A 197 -13.36 0.10 -3.47
N GLN A 198 -12.71 -1.05 -3.43
CA GLN A 198 -11.33 -1.18 -2.94
C GLN A 198 -10.36 -0.35 -3.78
N SER A 199 -10.45 -0.43 -5.11
CA SER A 199 -9.62 0.35 -6.02
C SER A 199 -9.80 1.86 -5.79
N ARG A 200 -11.04 2.32 -5.62
CA ARG A 200 -11.35 3.72 -5.31
C ARG A 200 -10.77 4.14 -3.97
N ALA A 201 -10.85 3.32 -2.93
CA ALA A 201 -10.28 3.63 -1.62
C ALA A 201 -8.75 3.83 -1.72
N VAL A 202 -8.06 3.00 -2.51
CA VAL A 202 -6.62 3.18 -2.77
C VAL A 202 -6.37 4.46 -3.56
N SER A 203 -7.19 4.79 -4.56
CA SER A 203 -7.06 6.07 -5.29
C SER A 203 -7.29 7.30 -4.42
N VAL A 204 -8.13 7.22 -3.38
CA VAL A 204 -8.31 8.30 -2.41
C VAL A 204 -7.02 8.50 -1.60
N LEU A 205 -6.36 7.42 -1.18
CA LEU A 205 -5.05 7.50 -0.51
C LEU A 205 -3.96 8.11 -1.41
N MET A 206 -4.01 7.90 -2.74
CA MET A 206 -3.11 8.56 -3.69
C MET A 206 -3.33 10.08 -3.79
N ALA A 207 -4.53 10.54 -3.46
CA ALA A 207 -4.96 11.92 -3.65
C ALA A 207 -4.83 12.80 -2.40
N THR A 208 -4.66 12.18 -1.21
CA THR A 208 -4.34 12.87 0.05
C THR A 208 -2.90 13.38 0.04
#